data_AF-A0A2N8KZF2-F1
#
_entry.id   AF-A0A2N8KZF2-F1
#
_cell.length_a   1.000
_cell.length_b   1.000
_cell.length_c   1.000
_cell.angle_alpha   90.00
_cell.angle_beta   90.00
_cell.angle_gamma   90.00
#
_symmetry.space_group_name_H-M   'P 1'
#
loop_
_entity.id
_entity.type
_entity.pdbx_description
1 polymer ?
#
loop_
_entity_poly.entity_id
_entity_poly.type
_entity_poly.pdbx_seq_one_letter_code
_entity_poly.pdbx_strand_id
1 'polypeptide(L)'
;MKPLRRRLLLILPACSLIACSVLPVERVSTELSPWARSVLAPGDGWASLNGGTRGGADAAAADVFTVSSRSELLAALAGPARPRIIQVRGRIDLSADAQGRALQEEDFRDPAFSWPAFEAAYAPATWGKVPPSGPMEEARLRSARRQSAHTTVRIPSDTTLVGLGPEAGFKNGMLLLDGVQNIIVRGLHFSDAYDFFPAWDPKDNASGEWNSEYDNLSLRGARRVWVDHCTFDDGERPDRAERWALGRPMQHHDGLLDITQQSDLVTVSWSHFRDHDKTHLIGSSDSRSEDAGHLRVSFHHNHWERTQARTPRVRYGQVHLYNNLFSVPNLKAYDYSIGVGVQSRVLSEANVWRSAPGLSSRQLVKWWKGQHFADRGSLHNGQPVDLLAELRAANPGVVISADLGWQPVLAAPVEPAEQVEARVLAGAGAGLAR
;
A
#
# COMPACT_ATOMS: atom_id res chain seq x y z
N MET A 1 86.11 -40.27 -33.77
CA MET A 1 85.79 -40.43 -32.33
C MET A 1 84.28 -40.50 -32.18
N LYS A 2 83.75 -41.63 -31.68
CA LYS A 2 82.31 -41.90 -31.53
C LYS A 2 81.72 -41.03 -30.40
N PRO A 3 80.59 -40.32 -30.57
CA PRO A 3 79.95 -39.61 -29.47
C PRO A 3 78.96 -40.50 -28.69
N LEU A 4 78.91 -40.22 -27.39
CA LEU A 4 78.13 -40.88 -26.33
C LEU A 4 76.62 -40.91 -26.60
N ARG A 5 75.99 -42.05 -26.29
CA ARG A 5 74.54 -42.22 -26.17
C ARG A 5 74.04 -41.55 -24.88
N ARG A 6 73.17 -40.54 -24.99
CA ARG A 6 72.29 -40.10 -23.88
C ARG A 6 70.91 -40.74 -24.05
N ARG A 7 70.46 -41.45 -23.02
CA ARG A 7 69.10 -42.01 -22.91
C ARG A 7 68.13 -40.87 -22.57
N LEU A 8 67.10 -40.68 -23.39
CA LEU A 8 65.99 -39.78 -23.10
C LEU A 8 64.91 -40.59 -22.35
N LEU A 9 64.62 -40.20 -21.10
CA LEU A 9 63.50 -40.71 -20.32
C LEU A 9 62.22 -40.07 -20.88
N LEU A 10 61.28 -40.86 -21.43
CA LEU A 10 59.93 -40.39 -21.74
C LEU A 10 59.12 -40.34 -20.43
N ILE A 11 58.71 -39.14 -20.03
CA ILE A 11 57.71 -38.91 -18.98
C ILE A 11 56.33 -38.91 -19.67
N LEU A 12 55.50 -39.89 -19.36
CA LEU A 12 54.07 -39.92 -19.73
C LEU A 12 53.31 -38.94 -18.82
N PRO A 13 52.46 -38.03 -19.34
CA PRO A 13 51.59 -37.24 -18.49
C PRO A 13 50.42 -38.11 -18.03
N ALA A 14 50.23 -38.18 -16.71
CA ALA A 14 49.04 -38.76 -16.09
C ALA A 14 47.82 -37.88 -16.40
N CYS A 15 46.87 -38.40 -17.18
CA CYS A 15 45.55 -37.80 -17.35
C CYS A 15 44.76 -37.96 -16.04
N SER A 16 44.74 -36.93 -15.21
CA SER A 16 43.79 -36.81 -14.11
C SER A 16 42.39 -36.55 -14.68
N LEU A 17 41.53 -37.57 -14.64
CA LEU A 17 40.09 -37.42 -14.85
C LEU A 17 39.52 -36.57 -13.72
N ILE A 18 39.31 -35.28 -13.98
CA ILE A 18 38.48 -34.42 -13.15
C ILE A 18 37.04 -34.88 -13.38
N ALA A 19 36.51 -35.67 -12.46
CA ALA A 19 35.08 -35.91 -12.38
C ALA A 19 34.42 -34.57 -12.02
N CYS A 20 33.85 -33.89 -13.02
CA CYS A 20 32.91 -32.79 -12.78
C CYS A 20 31.73 -33.37 -12.01
N SER A 21 31.72 -33.18 -10.70
CA SER A 21 30.51 -33.32 -9.89
C SER A 21 29.51 -32.30 -10.41
N VAL A 22 28.54 -32.77 -11.20
CA VAL A 22 27.36 -32.02 -11.56
C VAL A 22 26.63 -31.76 -10.24
N LEU A 23 26.70 -30.54 -9.72
CA LEU A 23 25.85 -30.12 -8.61
C LEU A 23 24.41 -30.38 -9.03
N PRO A 24 23.56 -30.99 -8.17
CA PRO A 24 22.16 -31.16 -8.52
C PRO A 24 21.59 -29.77 -8.82
N VAL A 25 21.02 -29.61 -10.01
CA VAL A 25 20.14 -28.48 -10.31
C VAL A 25 19.06 -28.51 -9.25
N GLU A 26 19.08 -27.55 -8.32
CA GLU A 26 18.00 -27.37 -7.37
C GLU A 26 16.71 -27.25 -8.18
N ARG A 27 15.78 -28.18 -7.96
CA ARG A 27 14.41 -28.02 -8.44
C ARG A 27 13.92 -26.72 -7.85
N VAL A 28 13.80 -25.67 -8.67
CA VAL A 28 12.96 -24.52 -8.33
C VAL A 28 11.62 -25.11 -7.97
N SER A 29 11.24 -25.02 -6.69
CA SER A 29 10.00 -25.60 -6.22
C SER A 29 8.86 -25.08 -7.09
N THR A 30 8.15 -26.00 -7.73
CA THR A 30 6.86 -25.77 -8.40
C THR A 30 5.76 -25.57 -7.36
N GLU A 31 6.12 -25.05 -6.19
CA GLU A 31 5.23 -24.97 -5.05
C GLU A 31 4.27 -23.82 -5.31
N LEU A 32 3.04 -24.20 -5.62
CA LEU A 32 1.93 -23.28 -5.65
C LEU A 32 1.70 -22.84 -4.21
N SER A 33 1.70 -21.53 -3.95
CA SER A 33 1.23 -20.97 -2.69
C SER A 33 -0.14 -21.59 -2.37
N PRO A 34 -0.39 -22.04 -1.12
CA PRO A 34 -1.68 -22.61 -0.73
C PRO A 34 -2.87 -21.69 -1.06
N TRP A 35 -2.62 -20.39 -1.18
CA TRP A 35 -3.63 -19.37 -1.43
C TRP A 35 -3.72 -18.92 -2.88
N ALA A 36 -2.87 -19.42 -3.78
CA ALA A 36 -2.73 -18.93 -5.14
C ALA A 36 -4.04 -18.96 -5.96
N ARG A 37 -4.89 -19.97 -5.70
CA ARG A 37 -6.20 -20.14 -6.35
C ARG A 37 -7.38 -19.84 -5.43
N SER A 38 -7.12 -19.37 -4.22
CA SER A 38 -8.18 -18.98 -3.30
C SER A 38 -8.90 -17.73 -3.82
N VAL A 39 -10.22 -17.72 -3.67
CA VAL A 39 -11.08 -16.61 -4.04
C VAL A 39 -11.70 -16.01 -2.79
N LEU A 40 -12.18 -14.77 -2.89
CA LEU A 40 -12.93 -14.15 -1.80
C LEU A 40 -14.23 -14.91 -1.55
N ALA A 41 -14.53 -15.21 -0.29
CA ALA A 41 -15.72 -15.96 0.08
C ALA A 41 -17.01 -15.14 -0.19
N PRO A 42 -18.13 -15.79 -0.54
CA PRO A 42 -19.42 -15.11 -0.61
C PRO A 42 -19.78 -14.43 0.72
N GLY A 43 -20.20 -13.16 0.66
CA GLY A 43 -20.55 -12.38 1.85
C GLY A 43 -19.36 -11.78 2.60
N ASP A 44 -18.13 -11.94 2.11
CA ASP A 44 -16.93 -11.38 2.74
C ASP A 44 -16.62 -9.97 2.21
N GLY A 45 -17.38 -9.00 2.71
CA GLY A 45 -17.26 -7.58 2.35
C GLY A 45 -17.78 -7.24 0.95
N TRP A 46 -17.66 -5.97 0.58
CA TRP A 46 -18.19 -5.43 -0.68
C TRP A 46 -17.62 -6.09 -1.94
N ALA A 47 -16.36 -6.55 -1.91
CA ALA A 47 -15.74 -7.22 -3.05
C ALA A 47 -16.31 -8.61 -3.36
N SER A 48 -17.18 -9.15 -2.48
CA SER A 48 -17.89 -10.42 -2.71
C SER A 48 -19.15 -10.27 -3.57
N LEU A 49 -19.60 -9.04 -3.86
CA LEU A 49 -20.78 -8.77 -4.68
C LEU A 49 -20.54 -9.06 -6.18
N ASN A 50 -21.63 -9.27 -6.93
CA ASN A 50 -21.64 -9.28 -8.40
C ASN A 50 -20.66 -10.31 -9.04
N GLY A 51 -20.69 -11.55 -8.54
CA GLY A 51 -19.79 -12.62 -8.99
C GLY A 51 -18.51 -12.74 -8.17
N GLY A 52 -18.31 -11.86 -7.18
CA GLY A 52 -17.21 -11.90 -6.24
C GLY A 52 -15.87 -11.55 -6.86
N THR A 53 -14.81 -11.76 -6.07
CA THR A 53 -13.43 -11.49 -6.48
C THR A 53 -12.66 -12.81 -6.56
N ARG A 54 -12.31 -13.20 -7.78
CA ARG A 54 -11.63 -14.46 -8.10
C ARG A 54 -10.16 -14.25 -8.48
N GLY A 55 -9.75 -13.02 -8.78
CA GLY A 55 -8.41 -12.74 -9.27
C GLY A 55 -8.09 -13.58 -10.49
N GLY A 56 -6.93 -14.23 -10.46
CA GLY A 56 -6.49 -15.21 -11.44
C GLY A 56 -6.75 -16.66 -11.07
N ALA A 57 -7.70 -16.98 -10.18
CA ALA A 57 -7.95 -18.37 -9.74
C ALA A 57 -8.17 -19.37 -10.89
N ASP A 58 -8.68 -18.88 -12.02
CA ASP A 58 -8.93 -19.66 -13.25
C ASP A 58 -7.75 -19.67 -14.23
N ALA A 59 -6.57 -19.19 -13.82
CA ALA A 59 -5.35 -19.16 -14.64
C ALA A 59 -4.95 -20.58 -15.10
N ALA A 60 -4.60 -20.71 -16.39
CA ALA A 60 -4.00 -21.92 -16.91
C ALA A 60 -2.63 -22.16 -16.25
N ALA A 61 -2.12 -23.39 -16.28
CA ALA A 61 -0.80 -23.69 -15.71
C ALA A 61 0.34 -22.83 -16.30
N ALA A 62 0.22 -22.45 -17.58
CA ALA A 62 1.15 -21.56 -18.27
C ALA A 62 1.04 -20.08 -17.85
N ASP A 63 0.03 -19.72 -17.05
CA ASP A 63 -0.23 -18.37 -16.53
C ASP A 63 -0.03 -18.28 -15.01
N VAL A 64 0.68 -19.25 -14.45
CA VAL A 64 1.15 -19.24 -13.08
C VAL A 64 2.65 -18.95 -13.13
N PHE A 65 3.01 -17.78 -12.64
CA PHE A 65 4.39 -17.29 -12.62
C PHE A 65 4.91 -17.27 -11.19
N THR A 66 6.18 -17.60 -11.01
CA THR A 66 6.91 -17.29 -9.77
C THR A 66 7.96 -16.26 -10.12
N VAL A 67 7.97 -15.14 -9.40
CA VAL A 67 8.82 -13.99 -9.66
C VAL A 67 9.59 -13.59 -8.41
N SER A 68 10.83 -13.18 -8.60
CA SER A 68 11.78 -12.79 -7.54
C SER A 68 12.52 -11.48 -7.86
N SER A 69 12.27 -10.91 -9.03
CA SER A 69 12.84 -9.64 -9.47
C SER A 69 11.81 -8.79 -10.23
N ARG A 70 12.10 -7.49 -10.37
CA ARG A 70 11.27 -6.56 -11.14
C ARG A 70 11.17 -7.00 -12.62
N SER A 71 12.27 -7.45 -13.21
CA SER A 71 12.29 -7.92 -14.62
C SER A 71 11.37 -9.13 -14.82
N GLU A 72 11.38 -10.09 -13.89
CA GLU A 72 10.50 -11.26 -13.93
C GLU A 72 9.02 -10.87 -13.73
N LEU A 73 8.75 -9.94 -12.81
CA LEU A 73 7.41 -9.38 -12.60
C LEU A 73 6.88 -8.75 -13.90
N LEU A 74 7.66 -7.88 -14.54
CA LEU A 74 7.26 -7.22 -15.79
C LEU A 74 7.02 -8.23 -16.92
N ALA A 75 7.86 -9.26 -17.02
CA ALA A 75 7.68 -10.33 -17.99
C ALA A 75 6.37 -11.12 -17.77
N ALA A 76 6.03 -11.44 -16.52
CA ALA A 76 4.77 -12.10 -16.15
C ALA A 76 3.54 -11.23 -16.47
N LEU A 77 3.68 -9.90 -16.43
CA LEU A 77 2.60 -8.95 -16.70
C LEU A 77 2.39 -8.69 -18.21
N ALA A 78 3.41 -8.85 -19.04
CA ALA A 78 3.39 -8.57 -20.48
C ALA A 78 2.55 -9.56 -21.32
N GLY A 79 2.06 -10.65 -20.71
CA GLY A 79 1.24 -11.66 -21.37
C GLY A 79 -0.15 -11.16 -21.80
N PRO A 80 -0.86 -11.93 -22.65
CA PRO A 80 -2.19 -11.57 -23.13
C PRO A 80 -3.19 -11.40 -21.98
N ALA A 81 -4.30 -10.70 -22.24
CA ALA A 81 -5.37 -10.48 -21.26
C ALA A 81 -6.13 -11.79 -20.96
N ARG A 82 -5.59 -12.56 -20.01
CA ARG A 82 -6.18 -13.78 -19.44
C ARG A 82 -5.92 -13.86 -17.94
N PRO A 83 -6.71 -14.66 -17.19
CA PRO A 83 -6.49 -14.88 -15.77
C PRO A 83 -5.06 -15.33 -15.49
N ARG A 84 -4.40 -14.75 -14.48
CA ARG A 84 -3.01 -15.04 -14.14
C ARG A 84 -2.74 -15.04 -12.64
N ILE A 85 -1.79 -15.87 -12.22
CA ILE A 85 -1.30 -15.93 -10.85
C ILE A 85 0.18 -15.54 -10.88
N ILE A 86 0.56 -14.58 -10.05
CA ILE A 86 1.95 -14.16 -9.86
C ILE A 86 2.31 -14.40 -8.40
N GLN A 87 3.19 -15.37 -8.18
CA GLN A 87 3.72 -15.75 -6.89
C GLN A 87 5.01 -14.99 -6.64
N VAL A 88 5.03 -14.17 -5.60
CA VAL A 88 6.18 -13.31 -5.29
C VAL A 88 7.07 -14.01 -4.28
N ARG A 89 8.35 -14.20 -4.61
CA ARG A 89 9.36 -14.78 -3.74
C ARG A 89 10.35 -13.70 -3.31
N GLY A 90 10.44 -13.46 -2.01
CA GLY A 90 11.28 -12.38 -1.46
C GLY A 90 10.73 -10.98 -1.73
N ARG A 91 11.48 -9.96 -1.30
CA ARG A 91 11.09 -8.54 -1.38
C ARG A 91 11.60 -7.96 -2.71
N ILE A 92 10.73 -7.84 -3.70
CA ILE A 92 11.07 -7.31 -5.03
C ILE A 92 11.24 -5.78 -4.94
N ASP A 93 12.42 -5.31 -5.31
CA ASP A 93 12.70 -3.87 -5.43
C ASP A 93 12.15 -3.32 -6.75
N LEU A 94 11.14 -2.45 -6.67
CA LEU A 94 10.49 -1.82 -7.83
C LEU A 94 11.32 -0.67 -8.43
N SER A 95 12.35 -0.19 -7.73
CA SER A 95 13.31 0.76 -8.29
C SER A 95 14.47 0.09 -9.02
N ALA A 96 14.66 -1.22 -8.89
CA ALA A 96 15.80 -1.91 -9.48
C ALA A 96 15.86 -1.81 -11.02
N ASP A 97 17.08 -1.70 -11.56
CA ASP A 97 17.33 -1.81 -13.00
C ASP A 97 17.31 -3.27 -13.48
N ALA A 98 17.56 -3.48 -14.77
CA ALA A 98 17.54 -4.81 -15.38
C ALA A 98 18.62 -5.76 -14.82
N GLN A 99 19.66 -5.22 -14.17
CA GLN A 99 20.74 -5.96 -13.53
C GLN A 99 20.49 -6.18 -12.03
N GLY A 100 19.37 -5.68 -11.49
CA GLY A 100 19.00 -5.82 -10.09
C GLY A 100 19.62 -4.76 -9.16
N ARG A 101 20.27 -3.72 -9.70
CA ARG A 101 20.79 -2.61 -8.89
C ARG A 101 19.64 -1.66 -8.57
N ALA A 102 19.44 -1.35 -7.29
CA ALA A 102 18.46 -0.37 -6.83
C ALA A 102 18.81 1.04 -7.35
N LEU A 103 17.94 1.61 -8.19
CA LEU A 103 18.11 2.98 -8.68
C LEU A 103 17.83 3.99 -7.56
N GLN A 104 18.66 5.03 -7.51
CA GLN A 104 18.62 6.11 -6.52
C GLN A 104 18.18 7.43 -7.15
N GLU A 105 18.09 8.50 -6.36
CA GLU A 105 17.71 9.82 -6.83
C GLU A 105 18.54 10.26 -8.06
N GLU A 106 19.85 10.06 -8.04
CA GLU A 106 20.76 10.46 -9.12
C GLU A 106 20.44 9.79 -10.46
N ASP A 107 19.94 8.55 -10.44
CA ASP A 107 19.58 7.82 -11.65
C ASP A 107 18.34 8.43 -12.35
N PHE A 108 17.46 9.08 -11.57
CA PHE A 108 16.24 9.70 -12.08
C PHE A 108 16.38 11.22 -12.28
N ARG A 109 17.31 11.86 -11.56
CA ARG A 109 17.45 13.33 -11.52
C ARG A 109 17.71 13.91 -12.92
N ASP A 110 16.92 14.90 -13.31
CA ASP A 110 17.22 15.75 -14.46
C ASP A 110 18.54 16.52 -14.21
N PRO A 111 19.50 16.55 -15.13
CA PRO A 111 20.78 17.24 -14.91
C PRO A 111 20.64 18.74 -14.60
N ALA A 112 19.51 19.37 -14.95
CA ALA A 112 19.24 20.77 -14.62
C ALA A 112 18.59 20.96 -13.23
N PHE A 113 18.19 19.87 -12.55
CA PHE A 113 17.56 19.93 -11.23
C PHE A 113 18.60 19.99 -10.11
N SER A 114 18.36 20.85 -9.12
CA SER A 114 19.19 21.01 -7.94
C SER A 114 18.33 21.41 -6.74
N TRP A 115 18.38 20.65 -5.66
CA TRP A 115 17.64 20.94 -4.43
C TRP A 115 17.94 22.33 -3.86
N PRO A 116 19.21 22.75 -3.66
CA PRO A 116 19.51 24.11 -3.21
C PRO A 116 18.93 25.20 -4.11
N ALA A 117 18.92 25.00 -5.43
CA ALA A 117 18.37 25.97 -6.37
C ALA A 117 16.83 25.97 -6.36
N PHE A 118 16.19 24.81 -6.22
CA PHE A 118 14.74 24.68 -6.05
C PHE A 118 14.29 25.40 -4.78
N GLU A 119 14.95 25.13 -3.66
CA GLU A 119 14.61 25.72 -2.37
C GLU A 119 14.84 27.24 -2.36
N ALA A 120 15.91 27.71 -2.99
CA ALA A 120 16.14 29.15 -3.14
C ALA A 120 15.10 29.83 -4.06
N ALA A 121 14.69 29.18 -5.14
CA ALA A 121 13.72 29.72 -6.09
C ALA A 121 12.31 29.81 -5.49
N TYR A 122 11.91 28.81 -4.70
CA TYR A 122 10.54 28.66 -4.19
C TYR A 122 10.40 28.92 -2.69
N ALA A 123 11.40 29.57 -2.06
CA ALA A 123 11.33 30.04 -0.69
C ALA A 123 10.07 30.90 -0.46
N PRO A 124 9.20 30.59 0.53
CA PRO A 124 7.95 31.32 0.73
C PRO A 124 8.13 32.83 0.91
N ALA A 125 9.25 33.26 1.49
CA ALA A 125 9.57 34.67 1.73
C ALA A 125 9.76 35.49 0.44
N THR A 126 10.17 34.85 -0.67
CA THR A 126 10.45 35.52 -1.94
C THR A 126 9.45 35.13 -3.04
N TRP A 127 9.06 33.86 -3.08
CA TRP A 127 8.12 33.33 -4.08
C TRP A 127 6.65 33.57 -3.72
N GLY A 128 6.34 33.63 -2.42
CA GLY A 128 4.97 33.72 -1.92
C GLY A 128 4.21 32.39 -2.03
N LYS A 129 2.89 32.46 -2.26
CA LYS A 129 1.97 31.31 -2.23
C LYS A 129 1.42 30.89 -3.60
N VAL A 130 2.12 31.25 -4.67
CA VAL A 130 1.76 30.76 -6.01
C VAL A 130 2.41 29.39 -6.26
N PRO A 131 1.75 28.46 -6.98
CA PRO A 131 2.37 27.18 -7.30
C PRO A 131 3.73 27.38 -7.97
N PRO A 132 4.76 26.59 -7.61
CA PRO A 132 6.06 26.63 -8.29
C PRO A 132 5.91 26.52 -9.80
N SER A 133 6.73 27.26 -10.53
CA SER A 133 6.80 27.21 -11.99
C SER A 133 8.17 27.69 -12.48
N GLY A 134 8.45 27.48 -13.77
CA GLY A 134 9.73 27.84 -14.38
C GLY A 134 10.78 26.70 -14.33
N PRO A 135 12.05 27.00 -14.68
CA PRO A 135 13.01 25.97 -15.06
C PRO A 135 13.28 24.90 -14.01
N MET A 136 13.26 25.26 -12.72
CA MET A 136 13.60 24.37 -11.63
C MET A 136 12.45 23.41 -11.28
N GLU A 137 11.20 23.89 -11.27
CA GLU A 137 10.01 23.05 -11.18
C GLU A 137 9.85 22.17 -12.43
N GLU A 138 10.12 22.69 -13.63
CA GLU A 138 10.12 21.88 -14.85
C GLU A 138 11.17 20.75 -14.80
N ALA A 139 12.35 21.02 -14.25
CA ALA A 139 13.38 20.01 -14.04
C ALA A 139 12.96 18.97 -12.99
N ARG A 140 12.36 19.40 -11.87
CA ARG A 140 11.76 18.49 -10.87
C ARG A 140 10.73 17.57 -11.50
N LEU A 141 9.79 18.13 -12.28
CA LEU A 141 8.74 17.38 -12.97
C LEU A 141 9.31 16.35 -13.96
N ARG A 142 10.40 16.68 -14.67
CA ARG A 142 11.10 15.69 -15.53
C ARG A 142 11.72 14.56 -14.70
N SER A 143 12.36 14.87 -13.57
CA SER A 143 12.90 13.86 -12.65
C SER A 143 11.81 12.94 -12.09
N ALA A 144 10.72 13.53 -11.58
CA ALA A 144 9.57 12.82 -11.04
C ALA A 144 8.93 11.90 -12.10
N ARG A 145 8.76 12.37 -13.34
CA ARG A 145 8.25 11.54 -14.44
C ARG A 145 9.15 10.36 -14.78
N ARG A 146 10.48 10.53 -14.73
CA ARG A 146 11.44 9.43 -14.96
C ARG A 146 11.32 8.37 -13.87
N GLN A 147 11.24 8.79 -12.60
CA GLN A 147 11.03 7.86 -11.50
C GLN A 147 9.70 7.14 -11.63
N SER A 148 8.59 7.88 -11.79
CA SER A 148 7.24 7.32 -11.91
C SER A 148 7.14 6.29 -13.04
N ALA A 149 7.73 6.57 -14.21
CA ALA A 149 7.74 5.65 -15.34
C ALA A 149 8.46 4.32 -15.04
N HIS A 150 9.33 4.28 -14.03
CA HIS A 150 10.09 3.10 -13.63
C HIS A 150 9.51 2.41 -12.40
N THR A 151 9.19 3.15 -11.34
CA THR A 151 8.78 2.59 -10.04
C THR A 151 7.30 2.27 -9.95
N THR A 152 6.49 2.72 -10.92
CA THR A 152 5.06 2.38 -10.99
C THR A 152 4.84 1.17 -11.88
N VAL A 153 4.33 0.09 -11.29
CA VAL A 153 3.97 -1.14 -12.02
C VAL A 153 2.45 -1.29 -12.09
N ARG A 154 1.91 -1.27 -13.31
CA ARG A 154 0.48 -1.46 -13.57
C ARG A 154 0.12 -2.94 -13.56
N ILE A 155 -0.94 -3.30 -12.83
CA ILE A 155 -1.42 -4.68 -12.76
C ILE A 155 -2.72 -4.80 -13.58
N PRO A 156 -2.80 -5.71 -14.56
CA PRO A 156 -3.99 -5.91 -15.38
C PRO A 156 -5.07 -6.70 -14.65
N SER A 157 -6.31 -6.62 -15.16
CA SER A 157 -7.47 -7.39 -14.68
C SER A 157 -7.21 -8.89 -14.58
N ASP A 158 -8.03 -9.57 -13.76
CA ASP A 158 -8.01 -11.03 -13.59
C ASP A 158 -6.66 -11.56 -13.06
N THR A 159 -6.07 -10.84 -12.12
CA THR A 159 -4.75 -11.15 -11.55
C THR A 159 -4.83 -11.50 -10.07
N THR A 160 -4.16 -12.57 -9.67
CA THR A 160 -3.82 -12.85 -8.27
C THR A 160 -2.33 -12.60 -8.05
N LEU A 161 -1.98 -11.63 -7.20
CA LEU A 161 -0.65 -11.46 -6.62
C LEU A 161 -0.64 -12.14 -5.26
N VAL A 162 0.26 -13.11 -5.05
CA VAL A 162 0.32 -13.88 -3.80
C VAL A 162 1.75 -14.05 -3.32
N GLY A 163 1.97 -13.90 -2.01
CA GLY A 163 3.27 -14.13 -1.41
C GLY A 163 3.65 -15.61 -1.30
N LEU A 164 4.92 -15.91 -1.56
CA LEU A 164 5.56 -17.20 -1.33
C LEU A 164 6.56 -17.06 -0.17
N GLY A 165 6.05 -17.19 1.05
CA GLY A 165 6.82 -17.05 2.29
C GLY A 165 6.76 -15.64 2.89
N PRO A 166 7.32 -15.46 4.10
CA PRO A 166 7.16 -14.23 4.90
C PRO A 166 7.87 -13.00 4.32
N GLU A 167 8.93 -13.21 3.53
CA GLU A 167 9.66 -12.12 2.89
C GLU A 167 9.05 -11.66 1.57
N ALA A 168 7.94 -12.26 1.13
CA ALA A 168 7.33 -11.94 -0.15
C ALA A 168 6.71 -10.54 -0.16
N GLY A 169 7.00 -9.76 -1.20
CA GLY A 169 6.35 -8.46 -1.42
C GLY A 169 7.17 -7.51 -2.26
N PHE A 170 6.96 -6.21 -2.05
CA PHE A 170 7.50 -5.16 -2.91
C PHE A 170 8.08 -4.01 -2.08
N LYS A 171 9.08 -3.31 -2.61
CA LYS A 171 9.59 -2.08 -2.01
C LYS A 171 9.95 -1.01 -3.04
N ASN A 172 10.12 0.24 -2.62
CA ASN A 172 10.66 1.34 -3.45
C ASN A 172 9.81 1.70 -4.68
N GLY A 173 8.50 1.44 -4.64
CA GLY A 173 7.61 1.77 -5.73
C GLY A 173 6.15 1.44 -5.47
N MET A 174 5.33 1.68 -6.49
CA MET A 174 3.88 1.60 -6.44
C MET A 174 3.37 0.47 -7.33
N LEU A 175 2.44 -0.33 -6.82
CA LEU A 175 1.53 -1.10 -7.66
C LEU A 175 0.28 -0.27 -7.96
N LEU A 176 -0.07 -0.18 -9.24
CA LEU A 176 -1.20 0.64 -9.70
C LEU A 176 -2.27 -0.24 -10.36
N LEU A 177 -3.47 -0.22 -9.79
CA LEU A 177 -4.70 -0.79 -10.36
C LEU A 177 -5.51 0.35 -10.98
N ASP A 178 -5.39 0.53 -12.30
CA ASP A 178 -5.97 1.68 -13.01
C ASP A 178 -6.96 1.22 -14.09
N GLY A 179 -8.26 1.42 -13.82
CA GLY A 179 -9.35 1.01 -14.72
C GLY A 179 -9.49 -0.51 -14.88
N VAL A 180 -8.98 -1.29 -13.92
CA VAL A 180 -8.96 -2.76 -13.95
C VAL A 180 -9.97 -3.38 -13.01
N GLN A 181 -10.18 -4.69 -13.12
CA GLN A 181 -11.11 -5.39 -12.24
C GLN A 181 -10.68 -6.81 -11.90
N ASN A 182 -11.30 -7.38 -10.86
CA ASN A 182 -11.11 -8.76 -10.43
C ASN A 182 -9.64 -9.04 -10.07
N ILE A 183 -9.18 -8.44 -8.97
CA ILE A 183 -7.79 -8.52 -8.51
C ILE A 183 -7.74 -9.06 -7.09
N ILE A 184 -6.80 -9.97 -6.82
CA ILE A 184 -6.47 -10.45 -5.49
C ILE A 184 -5.02 -10.07 -5.18
N VAL A 185 -4.76 -9.50 -4.00
CA VAL A 185 -3.42 -9.17 -3.49
C VAL A 185 -3.29 -9.76 -2.09
N ARG A 186 -2.45 -10.78 -1.91
CA ARG A 186 -2.45 -11.56 -0.66
C ARG A 186 -1.08 -11.98 -0.14
N GLY A 187 -0.87 -11.90 1.17
CA GLY A 187 0.35 -12.41 1.79
C GLY A 187 1.61 -11.63 1.43
N LEU A 188 1.48 -10.35 1.06
CA LEU A 188 2.58 -9.52 0.55
C LEU A 188 2.91 -8.39 1.52
N HIS A 189 4.19 -8.15 1.74
CA HIS A 189 4.64 -6.97 2.48
C HIS A 189 5.19 -5.90 1.52
N PHE A 190 4.48 -4.78 1.47
CA PHE A 190 4.81 -3.58 0.72
C PHE A 190 5.53 -2.58 1.63
N SER A 191 6.57 -1.93 1.11
CA SER A 191 7.38 -1.04 1.91
C SER A 191 7.89 0.15 1.11
N ASP A 192 7.92 1.34 1.71
CA ASP A 192 8.77 2.45 1.26
C ASP A 192 8.48 2.90 -0.18
N ALA A 193 7.23 3.28 -0.47
CA ALA A 193 6.85 3.89 -1.75
C ALA A 193 7.37 5.33 -1.84
N TYR A 194 8.69 5.46 -1.99
CA TYR A 194 9.41 6.72 -1.83
C TYR A 194 9.45 7.56 -3.09
N ASP A 195 9.01 8.81 -3.01
CA ASP A 195 9.16 9.81 -4.08
C ASP A 195 10.45 10.60 -3.89
N PHE A 196 11.43 10.47 -4.78
CA PHE A 196 12.66 11.25 -4.65
C PHE A 196 12.47 12.74 -4.94
N PHE A 197 11.36 13.14 -5.57
CA PHE A 197 11.14 14.50 -6.05
C PHE A 197 9.75 15.03 -5.65
N PRO A 198 9.41 15.08 -4.34
CA PRO A 198 8.10 15.56 -3.90
C PRO A 198 7.81 16.98 -4.39
N ALA A 199 6.55 17.27 -4.66
CA ALA A 199 6.10 18.59 -5.10
C ALA A 199 5.89 19.52 -3.90
N TRP A 200 6.34 20.77 -4.01
CA TRP A 200 6.02 21.82 -3.03
C TRP A 200 4.71 22.50 -3.42
N ASP A 201 3.70 22.46 -2.54
CA ASP A 201 2.47 23.24 -2.69
C ASP A 201 2.35 24.27 -1.56
N PRO A 202 2.64 25.56 -1.81
CA PRO A 202 2.53 26.61 -0.80
C PRO A 202 1.06 27.01 -0.48
N LYS A 203 0.08 26.45 -1.21
CA LYS A 203 -1.35 26.59 -0.94
C LYS A 203 -1.93 25.43 -0.15
N ASP A 204 -1.19 24.34 -0.01
CA ASP A 204 -1.60 23.26 0.88
C ASP A 204 -1.54 23.78 2.32
N ASN A 205 -2.73 24.03 2.87
CA ASN A 205 -2.95 24.71 4.15
C ASN A 205 -2.24 26.06 4.35
N ALA A 206 -2.19 26.52 5.60
CA ALA A 206 -1.71 27.85 5.97
C ALA A 206 -0.18 28.00 5.80
N SER A 207 0.57 26.90 5.85
CA SER A 207 2.03 26.91 5.89
C SER A 207 2.68 26.28 4.66
N GLY A 208 1.88 25.72 3.73
CA GLY A 208 2.37 24.91 2.61
C GLY A 208 2.73 23.49 3.05
N GLU A 209 2.77 22.56 2.10
CA GLU A 209 3.20 21.17 2.31
C GLU A 209 4.00 20.62 1.13
N TRP A 210 4.80 19.60 1.42
CA TRP A 210 5.37 18.72 0.41
C TRP A 210 4.40 17.57 0.15
N ASN A 211 4.16 17.26 -1.13
CA ASN A 211 3.26 16.19 -1.55
C ASN A 211 4.00 15.23 -2.49
N SER A 212 3.97 13.95 -2.15
CA SER A 212 4.51 12.85 -2.95
C SER A 212 3.42 12.16 -3.76
N GLU A 213 3.81 11.37 -4.76
CA GLU A 213 2.87 10.78 -5.73
C GLU A 213 2.62 9.27 -5.57
N TYR A 214 3.41 8.58 -4.75
CA TYR A 214 3.44 7.11 -4.73
C TYR A 214 2.76 6.54 -3.49
N ASP A 215 1.79 5.68 -3.75
CA ASP A 215 1.24 4.77 -2.76
C ASP A 215 1.96 3.42 -2.86
N ASN A 216 1.96 2.59 -1.80
CA ASN A 216 2.36 1.19 -2.01
C ASN A 216 1.41 0.46 -2.98
N LEU A 217 0.11 0.66 -2.81
CA LEU A 217 -0.94 0.11 -3.68
C LEU A 217 -2.03 1.17 -3.96
N SER A 218 -2.14 1.60 -5.21
CA SER A 218 -3.12 2.62 -5.62
C SER A 218 -4.23 2.01 -6.47
N LEU A 219 -5.48 2.21 -6.09
CA LEU A 219 -6.68 1.82 -6.84
C LEU A 219 -7.32 3.07 -7.45
N ARG A 220 -7.39 3.12 -8.79
CA ARG A 220 -8.01 4.20 -9.57
C ARG A 220 -9.02 3.57 -10.54
N GLY A 221 -10.31 3.79 -10.33
CA GLY A 221 -11.36 3.13 -11.12
C GLY A 221 -11.35 1.61 -11.06
N ALA A 222 -10.69 1.02 -10.04
CA ALA A 222 -10.53 -0.42 -9.92
C ALA A 222 -11.78 -1.06 -9.28
N ARG A 223 -12.19 -2.25 -9.76
CA ARG A 223 -13.42 -2.89 -9.29
C ARG A 223 -13.23 -4.34 -8.88
N ARG A 224 -13.89 -4.79 -7.80
CA ARG A 224 -13.76 -6.18 -7.29
C ARG A 224 -12.30 -6.50 -6.96
N VAL A 225 -11.81 -5.86 -5.89
CA VAL A 225 -10.45 -6.02 -5.41
C VAL A 225 -10.46 -6.55 -3.99
N TRP A 226 -9.65 -7.59 -3.73
CA TRP A 226 -9.45 -8.15 -2.41
C TRP A 226 -7.99 -8.05 -2.01
N VAL A 227 -7.73 -7.29 -0.93
CA VAL A 227 -6.40 -7.15 -0.33
C VAL A 227 -6.43 -7.82 1.04
N ASP A 228 -5.60 -8.86 1.23
CA ASP A 228 -5.71 -9.70 2.42
C ASP A 228 -4.38 -10.22 2.95
N HIS A 229 -4.22 -10.25 4.27
CA HIS A 229 -2.96 -10.67 4.90
C HIS A 229 -1.73 -9.96 4.31
N CYS A 230 -1.83 -8.65 4.07
CA CYS A 230 -0.73 -7.85 3.57
C CYS A 230 -0.15 -6.97 4.68
N THR A 231 1.13 -6.61 4.57
CA THR A 231 1.76 -5.61 5.45
C THR A 231 2.17 -4.38 4.63
N PHE A 232 2.04 -3.19 5.19
CA PHE A 232 2.39 -1.92 4.54
C PHE A 232 3.12 -1.00 5.54
N ASP A 233 4.27 -0.43 5.14
CA ASP A 233 5.06 0.52 5.97
C ASP A 233 6.01 1.41 5.14
N ASP A 234 6.66 2.37 5.81
CA ASP A 234 7.69 3.26 5.24
C ASP A 234 9.09 2.61 5.17
N GLY A 235 9.23 1.36 5.60
CA GLY A 235 10.51 0.66 5.60
C GLY A 235 11.61 1.35 6.40
N GLU A 236 12.79 1.51 5.79
CA GLU A 236 14.00 2.03 6.44
C GLU A 236 14.09 3.56 6.41
N ARG A 237 13.18 4.24 5.70
CA ARG A 237 13.19 5.71 5.50
C ARG A 237 11.91 6.36 6.06
N PRO A 238 11.63 6.28 7.37
CA PRO A 238 10.39 6.82 7.92
C PRO A 238 10.36 8.35 7.84
N ASP A 239 9.18 8.93 7.61
CA ASP A 239 8.97 10.39 7.47
C ASP A 239 9.61 11.24 8.60
N ARG A 240 9.67 10.70 9.83
CA ARG A 240 10.30 11.38 10.98
C ARG A 240 11.81 11.61 10.84
N ALA A 241 12.47 10.88 9.94
CA ALA A 241 13.90 11.01 9.64
C ALA A 241 14.16 11.99 8.49
N GLU A 242 13.12 12.47 7.82
CA GLU A 242 13.26 13.31 6.64
C GLU A 242 13.70 14.74 6.96
N ARG A 243 14.41 15.32 5.99
CA ARG A 243 14.96 16.67 6.12
C ARG A 243 13.85 17.72 6.04
N TRP A 244 14.12 18.89 6.61
CA TRP A 244 13.25 20.05 6.50
C TRP A 244 13.66 20.91 5.31
N ALA A 245 12.69 21.30 4.48
CA ALA A 245 12.88 22.21 3.36
C ALA A 245 11.66 23.14 3.25
N LEU A 246 11.89 24.40 2.88
CA LEU A 246 10.84 25.41 2.74
C LEU A 246 9.95 25.60 4.00
N GLY A 247 10.51 25.33 5.18
CA GLY A 247 9.84 25.48 6.47
C GLY A 247 8.96 24.29 6.88
N ARG A 248 8.98 23.19 6.14
CA ARG A 248 8.19 21.97 6.38
C ARG A 248 9.07 20.72 6.34
N PRO A 249 8.71 19.62 7.03
CA PRO A 249 9.33 18.33 6.76
C PRO A 249 9.05 17.93 5.30
N MET A 250 10.07 17.43 4.60
CA MET A 250 9.95 17.00 3.21
C MET A 250 9.30 15.62 3.19
N GLN A 251 8.03 15.57 2.81
CA GLN A 251 7.24 14.35 2.83
C GLN A 251 7.47 13.55 1.55
N HIS A 252 8.12 12.38 1.69
CA HIS A 252 8.50 11.48 0.60
C HIS A 252 7.51 10.34 0.35
N HIS A 253 6.55 10.15 1.24
CA HIS A 253 5.49 9.15 1.13
C HIS A 253 4.12 9.81 0.89
N ASP A 254 3.26 9.17 0.10
CA ASP A 254 1.85 9.53 0.04
C ASP A 254 0.98 8.56 0.85
N GLY A 255 0.24 7.66 0.21
CA GLY A 255 -0.59 6.67 0.88
C GLY A 255 0.05 5.29 1.06
N LEU A 256 -0.51 4.46 1.94
CA LEU A 256 -0.21 3.02 1.90
C LEU A 256 -1.12 2.34 0.87
N LEU A 257 -2.44 2.54 1.03
CA LEU A 257 -3.43 1.97 0.13
C LEU A 257 -4.57 2.95 -0.11
N ASP A 258 -4.56 3.57 -1.29
CA ASP A 258 -5.54 4.57 -1.69
C ASP A 258 -6.57 3.99 -2.67
N ILE A 259 -7.84 4.37 -2.49
CA ILE A 259 -8.98 3.88 -3.27
C ILE A 259 -9.74 5.09 -3.80
N THR A 260 -9.50 5.43 -5.05
CA THR A 260 -9.95 6.69 -5.64
C THR A 260 -10.58 6.48 -7.01
N GLN A 261 -11.10 7.57 -7.57
CA GLN A 261 -11.60 7.66 -8.93
C GLN A 261 -12.62 6.58 -9.31
N GLN A 262 -13.76 6.50 -8.61
CA GLN A 262 -14.81 5.49 -8.84
C GLN A 262 -14.38 4.04 -8.65
N SER A 263 -13.25 3.78 -7.98
CA SER A 263 -12.97 2.42 -7.49
C SER A 263 -14.14 1.92 -6.65
N ASP A 264 -14.44 0.63 -6.71
CA ASP A 264 -15.72 0.12 -6.18
C ASP A 264 -15.67 -1.37 -5.90
N LEU A 265 -16.42 -1.83 -4.89
CA LEU A 265 -16.42 -3.23 -4.46
C LEU A 265 -15.02 -3.71 -4.04
N VAL A 266 -14.51 -3.12 -2.96
CA VAL A 266 -13.19 -3.45 -2.40
C VAL A 266 -13.35 -4.05 -1.00
N THR A 267 -12.61 -5.12 -0.70
CA THR A 267 -12.47 -5.68 0.65
C THR A 267 -11.00 -5.67 1.02
N VAL A 268 -10.67 -5.08 2.16
CA VAL A 268 -9.35 -5.09 2.78
C VAL A 268 -9.46 -5.81 4.12
N SER A 269 -8.80 -6.95 4.24
CA SER A 269 -8.97 -7.84 5.37
C SER A 269 -7.64 -8.30 5.96
N TRP A 270 -7.60 -8.55 7.27
CA TRP A 270 -6.46 -9.18 7.95
C TRP A 270 -5.10 -8.56 7.60
N SER A 271 -5.03 -7.26 7.29
CA SER A 271 -3.81 -6.60 6.84
C SER A 271 -3.24 -5.69 7.92
N HIS A 272 -1.93 -5.54 7.95
CA HIS A 272 -1.21 -4.73 8.93
C HIS A 272 -0.59 -3.50 8.27
N PHE A 273 -1.06 -2.33 8.65
CA PHE A 273 -0.55 -1.05 8.18
C PHE A 273 0.16 -0.38 9.34
N ARG A 274 1.42 0.02 9.17
CA ARG A 274 2.20 0.55 10.28
C ARG A 274 3.18 1.64 9.92
N ASP A 275 3.55 2.42 10.93
CA ASP A 275 4.68 3.36 10.88
C ASP A 275 4.62 4.30 9.67
N HIS A 276 3.49 4.98 9.48
CA HIS A 276 3.21 5.79 8.29
C HIS A 276 2.26 6.97 8.61
N ASP A 277 2.30 8.02 7.80
CA ASP A 277 1.44 9.19 7.96
C ASP A 277 -0.02 8.95 7.47
N LYS A 278 -0.22 8.91 6.15
CA LYS A 278 -1.52 8.97 5.47
C LYS A 278 -1.98 7.60 4.95
N THR A 279 -2.60 6.76 5.78
CA THR A 279 -2.82 5.34 5.40
C THR A 279 -3.75 5.10 4.19
N HIS A 280 -4.99 5.59 4.23
CA HIS A 280 -6.06 5.29 3.26
C HIS A 280 -6.92 6.50 2.90
N LEU A 281 -6.78 7.00 1.68
CA LEU A 281 -7.73 7.94 1.09
C LEU A 281 -8.79 7.19 0.26
N ILE A 282 -10.05 7.33 0.67
CA ILE A 282 -11.21 6.82 -0.08
C ILE A 282 -11.92 8.01 -0.73
N GLY A 283 -11.71 8.18 -2.04
CA GLY A 283 -12.18 9.36 -2.79
C GLY A 283 -11.29 10.59 -2.59
N SER A 284 -10.66 11.06 -3.67
CA SER A 284 -9.55 12.03 -3.59
C SER A 284 -9.99 13.49 -3.48
N SER A 285 -11.18 13.86 -3.97
CA SER A 285 -11.61 15.25 -4.03
C SER A 285 -13.04 15.46 -3.55
N ASP A 286 -13.29 16.61 -2.90
CA ASP A 286 -14.65 17.05 -2.56
C ASP A 286 -15.49 17.36 -3.82
N SER A 287 -14.84 17.69 -4.95
CA SER A 287 -15.52 18.12 -6.19
C SER A 287 -15.67 17.02 -7.25
N ARG A 288 -15.20 15.80 -6.98
CA ARG A 288 -15.33 14.67 -7.89
C ARG A 288 -16.67 13.96 -7.70
N SER A 289 -17.74 14.59 -8.17
CA SER A 289 -19.11 14.08 -7.98
C SER A 289 -19.34 12.72 -8.65
N GLU A 290 -18.50 12.33 -9.60
CA GLU A 290 -18.54 11.01 -10.24
C GLU A 290 -18.26 9.87 -9.25
N ASP A 291 -17.65 10.12 -8.10
CA ASP A 291 -17.46 9.12 -7.04
C ASP A 291 -18.78 8.73 -6.33
N ALA A 292 -19.86 9.52 -6.50
CA ALA A 292 -21.16 9.20 -5.93
C ALA A 292 -21.70 7.86 -6.47
N GLY A 293 -22.12 6.97 -5.57
CA GLY A 293 -22.59 5.63 -5.91
C GLY A 293 -21.48 4.57 -6.08
N HIS A 294 -20.21 4.98 -5.95
CA HIS A 294 -19.03 4.11 -5.97
C HIS A 294 -18.36 4.09 -4.58
N LEU A 295 -17.07 3.73 -4.54
CA LEU A 295 -16.24 3.72 -3.33
C LEU A 295 -16.83 2.87 -2.19
N ARG A 296 -17.45 1.74 -2.56
CA ARG A 296 -17.95 0.76 -1.59
C ARG A 296 -16.81 -0.12 -1.12
N VAL A 297 -16.41 0.05 0.14
CA VAL A 297 -15.21 -0.58 0.70
C VAL A 297 -15.50 -1.23 2.05
N SER A 298 -15.03 -2.45 2.25
CA SER A 298 -15.06 -3.14 3.54
C SER A 298 -13.65 -3.23 4.11
N PHE A 299 -13.48 -2.84 5.36
CA PHE A 299 -12.26 -3.04 6.15
C PHE A 299 -12.60 -3.92 7.35
N HIS A 300 -11.98 -5.09 7.47
CA HIS A 300 -12.12 -5.88 8.69
C HIS A 300 -10.88 -6.64 9.11
N HIS A 301 -10.74 -6.82 10.43
CA HIS A 301 -9.62 -7.54 11.01
C HIS A 301 -8.24 -6.95 10.65
N ASN A 302 -8.20 -5.67 10.26
CA ASN A 302 -6.94 -4.99 9.98
C ASN A 302 -6.32 -4.45 11.26
N HIS A 303 -5.00 -4.35 11.26
CA HIS A 303 -4.22 -3.71 12.32
C HIS A 303 -3.62 -2.42 11.77
N TRP A 304 -3.99 -1.27 12.34
CA TRP A 304 -3.31 0.00 12.11
C TRP A 304 -2.42 0.32 13.32
N GLU A 305 -1.10 0.27 13.15
CA GLU A 305 -0.12 0.46 14.23
C GLU A 305 0.75 1.70 13.99
N ARG A 306 0.76 2.68 14.92
CA ARG A 306 1.59 3.90 14.78
C ARG A 306 1.32 4.68 13.48
N THR A 307 0.08 4.65 12.98
CA THR A 307 -0.36 5.47 11.85
C THR A 307 -0.85 6.84 12.32
N GLN A 308 -0.54 7.92 11.60
CA GLN A 308 -0.94 9.29 11.98
C GLN A 308 -2.41 9.59 11.65
N ALA A 309 -2.85 9.27 10.44
CA ALA A 309 -4.14 9.69 9.92
C ALA A 309 -4.74 8.73 8.89
N ARG A 310 -5.98 9.01 8.48
CA ARG A 310 -6.66 8.38 7.34
C ARG A 310 -6.77 6.85 7.47
N THR A 311 -7.32 6.36 8.57
CA THR A 311 -7.60 4.93 8.76
C THR A 311 -9.10 4.62 8.87
N PRO A 312 -9.92 4.87 7.83
CA PRO A 312 -9.67 5.59 6.57
C PRO A 312 -10.17 7.04 6.62
N ARG A 313 -9.82 7.86 5.61
CA ARG A 313 -10.52 9.12 5.31
C ARG A 313 -11.43 8.94 4.10
N VAL A 314 -12.72 9.20 4.26
CA VAL A 314 -13.75 8.80 3.28
C VAL A 314 -14.50 9.99 2.70
N ARG A 315 -14.72 9.96 1.38
CA ARG A 315 -15.70 10.79 0.66
C ARG A 315 -16.63 9.89 -0.14
N TYR A 316 -17.90 10.27 -0.28
CA TYR A 316 -18.96 9.62 -1.05
C TYR A 316 -19.33 8.17 -0.67
N GLY A 317 -18.33 7.32 -0.48
CA GLY A 317 -18.45 5.87 -0.38
C GLY A 317 -19.27 5.37 0.81
N GLN A 318 -19.81 4.16 0.61
CA GLN A 318 -20.38 3.34 1.69
C GLN A 318 -19.26 2.46 2.23
N VAL A 319 -18.73 2.81 3.39
CA VAL A 319 -17.58 2.11 3.98
C VAL A 319 -18.01 1.35 5.22
N HIS A 320 -17.76 0.05 5.23
CA HIS A 320 -17.97 -0.82 6.39
C HIS A 320 -16.63 -1.06 7.09
N LEU A 321 -16.48 -0.62 8.34
CA LEU A 321 -15.30 -0.83 9.17
C LEU A 321 -15.70 -1.68 10.35
N TYR A 322 -15.27 -2.94 10.41
CA TYR A 322 -15.62 -3.81 11.52
C TYR A 322 -14.48 -4.68 12.03
N ASN A 323 -14.43 -4.90 13.34
CA ASN A 323 -13.43 -5.75 13.98
C ASN A 323 -11.97 -5.40 13.63
N ASN A 324 -11.62 -4.12 13.51
CA ASN A 324 -10.25 -3.69 13.29
C ASN A 324 -9.59 -3.26 14.62
N LEU A 325 -8.26 -3.36 14.68
CA LEU A 325 -7.43 -2.90 15.80
C LEU A 325 -6.64 -1.65 15.39
N PHE A 326 -6.74 -0.61 16.20
CA PHE A 326 -5.96 0.63 16.10
C PHE A 326 -5.02 0.72 17.30
N SER A 327 -3.71 0.66 17.05
CA SER A 327 -2.66 0.76 18.06
C SER A 327 -1.95 2.11 17.98
N VAL A 328 -2.17 2.96 18.98
CA VAL A 328 -1.64 4.34 19.06
C VAL A 328 -0.73 4.47 20.30
N PRO A 329 0.47 3.87 20.31
CA PRO A 329 1.36 3.89 21.47
C PRO A 329 2.05 5.24 21.70
N ASN A 330 1.96 6.17 20.74
CA ASN A 330 2.54 7.51 20.83
C ASN A 330 1.56 8.54 20.27
N LEU A 331 1.24 9.56 21.07
CA LEU A 331 0.27 10.59 20.72
C LEU A 331 0.86 11.73 19.88
N LYS A 332 2.18 11.90 19.85
CA LYS A 332 2.84 13.06 19.23
C LYS A 332 2.54 13.17 17.72
N ALA A 333 2.48 12.02 17.04
CA ALA A 333 2.25 11.93 15.61
C ALA A 333 0.80 11.58 15.26
N TYR A 334 -0.08 11.29 16.22
CA TYR A 334 -1.44 10.86 15.92
C TYR A 334 -2.36 12.08 15.69
N ASP A 335 -3.09 12.10 14.57
CA ASP A 335 -4.12 13.11 14.29
C ASP A 335 -5.53 12.52 14.50
N TYR A 336 -5.90 11.51 13.72
CA TYR A 336 -7.20 10.83 13.83
C TYR A 336 -7.21 9.45 13.17
N SER A 337 -8.22 8.62 13.46
CA SER A 337 -8.45 7.39 12.71
C SER A 337 -9.43 7.61 11.56
N ILE A 338 -10.73 7.77 11.87
CA ILE A 338 -11.80 7.79 10.87
C ILE A 338 -12.10 9.23 10.44
N GLY A 339 -11.92 9.53 9.15
CA GLY A 339 -12.25 10.82 8.56
C GLY A 339 -13.61 10.81 7.87
N VAL A 340 -14.57 11.57 8.40
CA VAL A 340 -15.95 11.66 7.89
C VAL A 340 -16.08 12.80 6.89
N GLY A 341 -15.72 12.52 5.64
CA GLY A 341 -15.69 13.49 4.53
C GLY A 341 -17.04 13.70 3.84
N VAL A 342 -17.05 14.61 2.86
CA VAL A 342 -18.25 14.97 2.09
C VAL A 342 -18.95 13.73 1.52
N GLN A 343 -20.27 13.67 1.72
CA GLN A 343 -21.16 12.58 1.28
C GLN A 343 -20.75 11.16 1.72
N SER A 344 -19.76 11.00 2.61
CA SER A 344 -19.39 9.69 3.13
C SER A 344 -20.53 9.06 3.94
N ARG A 345 -20.64 7.73 3.89
CA ARG A 345 -21.61 6.93 4.63
C ARG A 345 -20.87 5.79 5.33
N VAL A 346 -20.22 6.12 6.44
CA VAL A 346 -19.33 5.20 7.16
C VAL A 346 -20.07 4.51 8.30
N LEU A 347 -19.99 3.18 8.35
CA LEU A 347 -20.43 2.35 9.46
C LEU A 347 -19.20 1.74 10.15
N SER A 348 -19.02 2.06 11.43
CA SER A 348 -18.02 1.46 12.33
C SER A 348 -18.69 0.47 13.28
N GLU A 349 -18.24 -0.79 13.33
CA GLU A 349 -18.82 -1.82 14.21
C GLU A 349 -17.72 -2.61 14.94
N ALA A 350 -17.78 -2.66 16.26
CA ALA A 350 -16.87 -3.47 17.10
C ALA A 350 -15.38 -3.29 16.78
N ASN A 351 -14.95 -2.04 16.56
CA ASN A 351 -13.54 -1.70 16.38
C ASN A 351 -12.88 -1.41 17.74
N VAL A 352 -11.58 -1.68 17.85
CA VAL A 352 -10.83 -1.52 19.10
C VAL A 352 -9.69 -0.53 18.92
N TRP A 353 -9.66 0.50 19.77
CA TRP A 353 -8.53 1.39 19.93
C TRP A 353 -7.76 1.05 21.21
N ARG A 354 -6.47 0.77 21.05
CA ARG A 354 -5.48 0.64 22.12
C ARG A 354 -4.49 1.80 22.00
N SER A 355 -4.52 2.74 22.93
CA SER A 355 -3.71 3.95 22.88
C SER A 355 -2.86 4.16 24.11
N ALA A 356 -1.85 5.02 24.00
CA ALA A 356 -1.20 5.60 25.16
C ALA A 356 -2.21 6.40 26.02
N PRO A 357 -1.95 6.52 27.34
CA PRO A 357 -2.77 7.36 28.21
C PRO A 357 -2.85 8.80 27.70
N GLY A 358 -4.04 9.40 27.80
CA GLY A 358 -4.27 10.80 27.46
C GLY A 358 -4.86 11.05 26.07
N LEU A 359 -4.98 10.04 25.21
CA LEU A 359 -5.74 10.18 23.96
C LEU A 359 -7.24 10.33 24.28
N SER A 360 -7.87 11.38 23.78
CA SER A 360 -9.32 11.53 23.89
C SER A 360 -10.04 10.72 22.82
N SER A 361 -11.16 10.06 23.17
CA SER A 361 -12.05 9.41 22.20
C SER A 361 -12.51 10.36 21.09
N ARG A 362 -12.57 11.67 21.35
CA ARG A 362 -12.90 12.72 20.35
C ARG A 362 -11.92 12.80 19.20
N GLN A 363 -10.66 12.38 19.41
CA GLN A 363 -9.64 12.42 18.36
C GLN A 363 -9.73 11.20 17.43
N LEU A 364 -10.45 10.14 17.82
CA LEU A 364 -10.54 8.90 17.03
C LEU A 364 -11.32 9.10 15.72
N VAL A 365 -12.20 10.10 15.68
CA VAL A 365 -13.05 10.40 14.53
C VAL A 365 -13.03 11.90 14.25
N LYS A 366 -12.79 12.28 12.98
CA LYS A 366 -12.62 13.68 12.56
C LYS A 366 -13.64 14.06 11.51
N TRP A 367 -14.30 15.20 11.69
CA TRP A 367 -15.26 15.73 10.75
C TRP A 367 -14.57 16.44 9.58
N TRP A 368 -14.95 16.07 8.36
CA TRP A 368 -14.47 16.64 7.10
C TRP A 368 -15.65 16.99 6.17
N LYS A 369 -16.68 17.65 6.71
CA LYS A 369 -17.92 18.05 6.00
C LYS A 369 -18.93 16.92 5.75
N GLY A 370 -18.72 15.72 6.28
CA GLY A 370 -19.69 14.64 6.17
C GLY A 370 -20.95 14.87 7.02
N GLN A 371 -22.03 14.21 6.63
CA GLN A 371 -23.36 14.34 7.24
C GLN A 371 -23.91 13.00 7.76
N HIS A 372 -23.21 11.88 7.52
CA HIS A 372 -23.65 10.55 7.90
C HIS A 372 -22.47 9.78 8.51
N PHE A 373 -22.67 9.25 9.71
CA PHE A 373 -21.71 8.40 10.41
C PHE A 373 -22.47 7.58 11.45
N ALA A 374 -22.13 6.30 11.58
CA ALA A 374 -22.65 5.46 12.65
C ALA A 374 -21.52 4.61 13.24
N ASP A 375 -21.58 4.43 14.56
CA ASP A 375 -20.68 3.56 15.30
C ASP A 375 -21.49 2.67 16.25
N ARG A 376 -21.08 1.41 16.43
CA ARG A 376 -21.75 0.45 17.30
C ARG A 376 -20.75 -0.51 17.94
N GLY A 377 -20.75 -0.57 19.26
CA GLY A 377 -20.01 -1.60 20.01
C GLY A 377 -18.48 -1.48 19.97
N SER A 378 -17.94 -0.32 19.61
CA SER A 378 -16.50 -0.06 19.62
C SER A 378 -15.96 0.10 21.04
N LEU A 379 -14.68 -0.23 21.22
CA LEU A 379 -13.95 -0.07 22.48
C LEU A 379 -12.76 0.89 22.31
N HIS A 380 -12.54 1.75 23.29
CA HIS A 380 -11.33 2.53 23.45
C HIS A 380 -10.69 2.21 24.81
N ASN A 381 -9.49 1.62 24.79
CA ASN A 381 -8.76 1.13 25.97
C ASN A 381 -9.61 0.22 26.87
N GLY A 382 -10.37 -0.68 26.23
CA GLY A 382 -11.26 -1.64 26.90
C GLY A 382 -12.57 -1.06 27.42
N GLN A 383 -12.86 0.23 27.19
CA GLN A 383 -14.13 0.87 27.57
C GLN A 383 -15.02 1.09 26.35
N PRO A 384 -16.34 0.88 26.45
CA PRO A 384 -17.28 1.25 25.38
C PRO A 384 -17.14 2.72 24.99
N VAL A 385 -17.16 2.99 23.69
CA VAL A 385 -17.17 4.34 23.13
C VAL A 385 -18.33 4.49 22.15
N ASP A 386 -18.94 5.69 22.12
CA ASP A 386 -19.89 6.10 21.08
C ASP A 386 -19.20 7.17 20.23
N LEU A 387 -18.61 6.75 19.12
CA LEU A 387 -17.87 7.68 18.25
C LEU A 387 -18.79 8.71 17.60
N LEU A 388 -20.07 8.41 17.37
CA LEU A 388 -21.01 9.39 16.80
C LEU A 388 -21.33 10.50 17.80
N ALA A 389 -21.51 10.14 19.08
CA ALA A 389 -21.66 11.12 20.15
C ALA A 389 -20.42 12.01 20.28
N GLU A 390 -19.21 11.43 20.25
CA GLU A 390 -17.96 12.20 20.31
C GLU A 390 -17.80 13.14 19.11
N LEU A 391 -18.11 12.66 17.90
CA LEU A 391 -18.05 13.46 16.69
C LEU A 391 -19.01 14.66 16.73
N ARG A 392 -20.25 14.45 17.20
CA ARG A 392 -21.25 15.53 17.37
C ARG A 392 -20.83 16.53 18.45
N ALA A 393 -20.30 16.04 19.56
CA ALA A 393 -19.81 16.89 20.66
C ALA A 393 -18.64 17.78 20.22
N ALA A 394 -17.74 17.26 19.37
CA ALA A 394 -16.63 18.02 18.82
C ALA A 394 -17.04 19.06 17.76
N ASN A 395 -18.24 18.97 17.20
CA ASN A 395 -18.72 19.81 16.09
C ASN A 395 -20.13 20.37 16.37
N PRO A 396 -20.29 21.22 17.42
CA PRO A 396 -21.57 21.78 17.76
C PRO A 396 -22.17 22.59 16.60
N GLY A 397 -23.45 22.37 16.31
CA GLY A 397 -24.16 23.04 15.20
C GLY A 397 -24.09 22.30 13.86
N VAL A 398 -23.32 21.21 13.75
CA VAL A 398 -23.33 20.33 12.58
C VAL A 398 -24.33 19.19 12.79
N VAL A 399 -25.23 18.97 11.84
CA VAL A 399 -26.14 17.82 11.85
C VAL A 399 -25.45 16.63 11.20
N ILE A 400 -25.18 15.60 12.01
CA ILE A 400 -24.60 14.33 11.56
C ILE A 400 -25.60 13.23 11.90
N SER A 401 -26.14 12.55 10.89
CA SER A 401 -27.14 11.50 11.04
C SER A 401 -26.50 10.12 11.25
N ALA A 402 -27.14 9.30 12.09
CA ALA A 402 -26.82 7.87 12.23
C ALA A 402 -27.46 7.03 11.10
N ASP A 403 -28.45 7.57 10.41
CA ASP A 403 -29.05 6.91 9.26
C ASP A 403 -28.11 7.03 8.07
N LEU A 404 -27.50 5.90 7.72
CA LEU A 404 -26.59 5.81 6.60
C LEU A 404 -27.31 5.63 5.27
N GLY A 405 -28.60 5.29 5.24
CA GLY A 405 -29.32 4.94 4.01
C GLY A 405 -28.87 3.60 3.39
N TRP A 406 -28.10 2.80 4.11
CA TRP A 406 -27.69 1.45 3.75
C TRP A 406 -27.38 0.62 5.01
N GLN A 407 -27.31 -0.71 4.86
CA GLN A 407 -26.87 -1.64 5.90
C GLN A 407 -25.90 -2.67 5.30
N PRO A 408 -24.93 -3.17 6.07
CA PRO A 408 -23.99 -4.18 5.58
C PRO A 408 -24.72 -5.52 5.42
N VAL A 409 -25.01 -5.89 4.17
CA VAL A 409 -25.61 -7.20 3.83
C VAL A 409 -24.56 -8.25 3.42
N LEU A 410 -23.32 -7.82 3.18
CA LEU A 410 -22.19 -8.65 2.76
C LEU A 410 -21.07 -8.58 3.81
N ALA A 411 -21.39 -8.89 5.06
CA ALA A 411 -20.37 -8.98 6.10
C ALA A 411 -20.42 -10.35 6.75
N ALA A 412 -19.24 -10.93 6.97
CA ALA A 412 -19.10 -11.99 7.97
C ALA A 412 -19.66 -11.49 9.32
N PRO A 413 -20.19 -12.37 10.18
CA PRO A 413 -20.71 -11.96 11.47
C PRO A 413 -19.72 -11.09 12.24
N VAL A 414 -20.18 -9.91 12.68
CA VAL A 414 -19.36 -9.01 13.50
C VAL A 414 -19.06 -9.69 14.82
N GLU A 415 -17.77 -9.82 15.12
CA GLU A 415 -17.29 -10.46 16.33
C GLU A 415 -17.37 -9.48 17.53
N PRO A 416 -17.49 -9.97 18.77
CA PRO A 416 -17.43 -9.12 19.95
C PRO A 416 -16.11 -8.35 20.01
N ALA A 417 -16.18 -7.05 20.29
CA ALA A 417 -15.01 -6.16 20.30
C ALA A 417 -13.91 -6.62 21.27
N GLU A 418 -14.29 -7.29 22.37
CA GLU A 418 -13.37 -7.82 23.38
C GLU A 418 -12.43 -8.91 22.82
N GLN A 419 -12.79 -9.56 21.71
CA GLN A 419 -11.98 -10.60 21.06
C GLN A 419 -11.08 -10.04 19.95
N VAL A 420 -11.39 -8.85 19.45
CA VAL A 420 -10.78 -8.28 18.25
C VAL A 420 -9.28 -8.10 18.40
N GLU A 421 -8.82 -7.52 19.51
CA GLU A 421 -7.38 -7.28 19.72
C GLU A 421 -6.57 -8.59 19.62
N ALA A 422 -6.97 -9.62 20.37
CA ALA A 422 -6.26 -10.89 20.39
C ALA A 422 -6.24 -11.56 19.00
N ARG A 423 -7.37 -11.50 18.27
CA ARG A 423 -7.48 -12.12 16.95
C ARG A 423 -6.69 -11.38 15.89
N VAL A 424 -6.79 -10.06 15.87
CA VAL A 424 -6.07 -9.22 14.90
C VAL A 424 -4.56 -9.31 15.12
N LEU A 425 -4.08 -9.25 16.36
CA LEU A 425 -2.65 -9.44 16.66
C LEU A 425 -2.12 -10.83 16.24
N ALA A 426 -2.98 -11.86 16.31
CA ALA A 426 -2.60 -13.21 15.89
C ALA A 426 -2.74 -13.47 14.38
N GLY A 427 -3.38 -12.57 13.64
CA GLY A 427 -3.87 -12.86 12.29
C GLY A 427 -3.63 -11.81 11.22
N ALA A 428 -3.32 -10.57 11.57
CA ALA A 428 -3.12 -9.52 10.59
C ALA A 428 -1.68 -9.45 10.08
N GLY A 429 -1.52 -9.20 8.78
CA GLY A 429 -0.24 -8.97 8.14
C GLY A 429 0.26 -10.13 7.27
N ALA A 430 1.32 -9.83 6.51
CA ALA A 430 2.01 -10.80 5.66
C ALA A 430 2.81 -11.83 6.48
N GLY A 431 3.11 -12.97 5.85
CA GLY A 431 4.04 -13.96 6.39
C GLY A 431 3.52 -14.85 7.50
N LEU A 432 2.23 -14.76 7.83
CA LEU A 432 1.59 -15.75 8.69
C LEU A 432 1.45 -17.06 7.91
N ALA A 433 2.23 -18.07 8.29
CA ALA A 433 2.07 -19.43 7.79
C ALA A 433 0.69 -19.96 8.25
N ARG A 434 -0.27 -20.00 7.32
CA ARG A 434 -1.62 -20.54 7.57
C ARG A 434 -2.07 -21.47 6.46
#